data_AF-A0A1I7BBV0-F1
#
_entry.id   AF-A0A1I7BBV0-F1
#
_cell.length_a   1.000
_cell.length_b   1.000
_cell.length_c   1.000
_cell.angle_alpha   90.00
_cell.angle_beta   90.00
_cell.angle_gamma   90.00
#
_symmetry.space_group_name_H-M   'P 1'
#
loop_
_entity.id
_entity.type
_entity.pdbx_description
1 polymer ?
#
loop_
_entity_poly.entity_id
_entity_poly.type
_entity_poly.pdbx_seq_one_letter_code
_entity_poly.pdbx_strand_id
1 'polypeptide(L)'
;MLMADDIYEKNLYADTPFATPAAVARELAPRTLTINGVSRAYAMTGWRAGHRCQPLALIKAMNLVQSRSTSHEWAFRVERHFFFRHTCSFRIR
;
A
#
# COMPACT_ATOMS: atom_id res chain seq x y z
N MET A 1 10.09 13.01 -1.70
CA MET A 1 9.25 11.89 -1.23
C MET A 1 8.33 11.54 -2.38
N LEU A 2 8.23 10.27 -2.74
CA LEU A 2 7.38 9.79 -3.82
C LEU A 2 6.10 9.22 -3.22
N MET A 3 4.93 9.59 -3.73
CA MET A 3 3.66 8.95 -3.39
C MET A 3 3.18 8.21 -4.64
N ALA A 4 3.05 6.89 -4.52
CA ALA A 4 2.61 6.00 -5.57
C ALA A 4 1.24 5.44 -5.20
N ASP A 5 0.25 5.72 -6.04
CA ASP A 5 -1.08 5.11 -5.94
C ASP A 5 -1.13 3.90 -6.87
N ASP A 6 -1.07 2.71 -6.27
CA ASP A 6 -1.02 1.42 -6.97
C ASP A 6 -2.41 0.72 -6.92
N ILE A 7 -3.51 1.48 -6.80
CA ILE A 7 -4.88 0.92 -6.68
C ILE A 7 -5.31 0.05 -7.87
N TYR A 8 -4.69 0.25 -9.03
CA TYR A 8 -4.97 -0.46 -10.28
C TYR A 8 -3.95 -1.58 -10.58
N GLU A 9 -3.14 -2.01 -9.63
CA GLU A 9 -2.14 -3.08 -9.85
C GLU A 9 -2.74 -4.36 -10.47
N LYS A 10 -4.05 -4.61 -10.30
CA LYS A 10 -4.75 -5.80 -10.81
C LYS A 10 -5.57 -5.52 -12.08
N ASN A 11 -5.65 -4.27 -12.51
CA ASN A 11 -6.41 -3.83 -13.66
C ASN A 11 -5.46 -3.48 -14.81
N LEU A 12 -4.50 -4.37 -15.10
CA LEU A 12 -3.61 -4.27 -16.25
C LEU A 12 -4.10 -5.21 -17.34
N TYR A 13 -4.31 -4.66 -18.53
CA TYR A 13 -4.69 -5.41 -19.72
C TYR A 13 -3.47 -5.87 -20.55
N ALA A 14 -2.26 -5.68 -20.03
CA ALA A 14 -1.00 -6.02 -20.68
C ALA A 14 -0.38 -7.27 -20.02
N ASP A 15 0.33 -8.08 -20.81
CA ASP A 15 1.04 -9.27 -20.32
C ASP A 15 2.26 -8.94 -19.44
N THR A 16 2.59 -7.67 -19.28
CA THR A 16 3.71 -7.22 -18.44
C THR A 16 3.31 -7.16 -16.97
N PRO A 17 4.11 -7.73 -16.05
CA PRO A 17 3.84 -7.63 -14.62
C PRO A 17 3.96 -6.18 -14.13
N PHE A 18 3.06 -5.77 -13.24
CA PHE A 18 3.14 -4.47 -12.58
C PHE A 18 4.41 -4.36 -11.74
N ALA A 19 5.10 -3.24 -11.85
CA ALA A 19 6.26 -2.93 -11.00
C ALA A 19 5.99 -1.67 -10.20
N THR A 20 6.03 -1.78 -8.87
CA THR A 20 5.92 -0.60 -8.00
C THR A 20 7.21 0.22 -8.08
N PRO A 21 7.16 1.55 -7.90
CA PRO A 21 8.37 2.38 -7.91
C PRO A 21 9.41 1.95 -6.86
N ALA A 22 8.95 1.40 -5.73
CA ALA A 22 9.80 0.81 -4.71
C ALA A 22 10.45 -0.52 -5.13
N ALA A 23 9.85 -1.25 -6.07
CA ALA A 23 10.41 -2.49 -6.65
C ALA A 23 11.43 -2.20 -7.75
N VAL A 24 11.22 -1.13 -8.54
CA VAL A 24 12.12 -0.75 -9.65
C VAL A 24 13.41 -0.11 -9.14
N ALA A 25 13.33 0.75 -8.13
CA ALA A 25 14.49 1.44 -7.57
C ALA A 25 14.56 1.27 -6.04
N ARG A 26 15.47 0.43 -5.56
CA ARG A 26 15.65 0.17 -4.13
C ARG A 26 16.03 1.41 -3.33
N GLU A 27 16.68 2.39 -3.95
CA GLU A 27 17.02 3.68 -3.35
C GLU A 27 15.78 4.55 -3.05
N LEU A 28 14.67 4.30 -3.76
CA LEU A 28 13.40 5.00 -3.57
C LEU A 28 12.55 4.38 -2.46
N ALA A 29 12.78 3.12 -2.07
CA ALA A 29 12.04 2.44 -1.01
C ALA A 29 11.96 3.24 0.31
N PRO A 30 13.04 3.83 0.87
CA PRO A 30 12.96 4.62 2.09
C PRO A 30 12.22 5.96 1.93
N ARG A 31 11.85 6.36 0.71
CA ARG A 31 11.23 7.65 0.41
C ARG A 31 9.90 7.52 -0.34
N THR A 32 9.38 6.30 -0.51
CA THR A 32 8.17 6.01 -1.29
C THR A 32 7.00 5.65 -0.38
N LEU A 33 5.83 6.25 -0.66
CA LEU A 33 4.52 5.95 -0.08
C LEU A 33 3.70 5.18 -1.09
N THR A 34 3.61 3.87 -0.95
CA THR A 34 2.69 3.08 -1.76
C THR A 34 1.33 3.00 -1.07
N ILE A 35 0.29 3.38 -1.79
CA ILE A 35 -1.11 3.34 -1.36
C ILE A 35 -1.86 2.39 -2.29
N ASN A 36 -2.71 1.53 -1.73
CA ASN A 36 -3.56 0.62 -2.49
C ASN A 36 -4.86 0.35 -1.71
N GLY A 37 -5.85 -0.29 -2.31
CA GLY A 37 -7.10 -0.65 -1.66
C GLY A 37 -7.95 -1.64 -2.44
N VAL A 38 -9.04 -2.09 -1.81
CA VAL A 38 -9.89 -3.16 -2.37
C VAL A 38 -10.93 -2.65 -3.36
N SER A 39 -11.09 -1.33 -3.48
CA SER A 39 -12.13 -0.70 -4.28
C SER A 39 -12.09 -1.07 -5.76
N ARG A 40 -10.89 -1.16 -6.36
CA ARG A 40 -10.70 -1.40 -7.80
C ARG A 40 -10.29 -2.84 -8.11
N ALA A 41 -9.42 -3.40 -7.27
CA ALA A 41 -8.98 -4.80 -7.36
C ALA A 41 -10.09 -5.82 -7.11
N TYR A 42 -11.07 -5.50 -6.26
CA TYR A 42 -12.12 -6.45 -5.82
C TYR A 42 -13.54 -5.90 -5.98
N ALA A 43 -13.72 -4.80 -6.71
CA ALA A 43 -15.01 -4.11 -6.88
C ALA A 43 -15.71 -3.72 -5.56
N MET A 44 -14.97 -3.57 -4.46
CA MET A 44 -15.50 -3.26 -3.13
C MET A 44 -15.56 -1.74 -2.85
N THR A 45 -16.08 -0.96 -3.79
CA THR A 45 -16.10 0.52 -3.71
C THR A 45 -16.82 1.07 -2.48
N GLY A 46 -17.78 0.32 -1.93
CA GLY A 46 -18.54 0.68 -0.73
C GLY A 46 -17.84 0.38 0.61
N TRP A 47 -16.77 -0.43 0.62
CA TRP A 47 -16.12 -0.86 1.87
C TRP A 47 -15.15 0.18 2.44
N ARG A 48 -14.77 1.18 1.62
CA ARG A 48 -13.86 2.27 2.01
C ARG A 48 -12.58 1.78 2.68
N ALA A 49 -12.03 0.69 2.15
CA ALA A 49 -10.93 -0.07 2.71
C ALA A 49 -9.67 0.07 1.85
N GLY A 50 -8.58 0.54 2.46
CA GLY A 50 -7.29 0.74 1.78
C GLY A 50 -6.12 0.59 2.73
N HIS A 51 -4.93 0.30 2.20
CA HIS A 51 -3.71 0.12 2.98
C HIS A 51 -2.56 0.93 2.39
N ARG A 52 -1.53 1.15 3.20
CA ARG A 52 -0.33 1.91 2.83
C ARG A 52 0.93 1.21 3.33
N CYS A 53 2.00 1.22 2.55
CA CYS A 53 3.28 0.62 2.90
C CYS A 53 4.40 1.65 2.81
N GLN A 54 5.15 1.85 3.90
CA GLN A 54 6.11 2.94 4.09
C GLN A 54 7.15 2.72 5.20
N PRO A 55 8.18 3.59 5.28
CA PRO A 55 9.07 3.67 6.44
C PRO A 55 8.31 3.93 7.74
N LEU A 56 8.76 3.27 8.82
CA LEU A 56 8.10 3.29 10.13
C LEU A 56 7.87 4.69 10.69
N ALA A 57 8.85 5.59 10.53
CA ALA A 57 8.73 6.97 11.03
C ALA A 57 7.54 7.71 10.42
N LEU A 58 7.28 7.48 9.13
CA LEU A 58 6.20 8.11 8.40
C LEU A 58 4.84 7.48 8.72
N ILE A 59 4.77 6.16 8.86
CA ILE A 59 3.55 5.47 9.31
C ILE A 59 3.12 5.99 10.70
N LYS A 60 4.05 6.16 11.63
CA LYS A 60 3.77 6.70 12.97
C LYS A 60 3.19 8.11 12.90
N ALA A 61 3.79 9.00 12.09
CA ALA A 61 3.30 10.36 11.90
C ALA A 61 1.89 10.37 11.27
N MET A 62 1.63 9.53 10.26
CA MET A 62 0.32 9.41 9.63
C MET A 62 -0.74 8.84 10.57
N ASN A 63 -0.38 7.89 11.44
CA ASN A 63 -1.30 7.34 12.43
C ASN A 63 -1.67 8.36 13.50
N LEU A 64 -0.73 9.22 13.93
CA LEU A 64 -1.01 10.30 14.87
C LEU A 64 -2.02 11.32 14.31
N VAL A 65 -1.92 11.62 13.01
CA VAL A 65 -2.91 12.49 12.36
C VAL A 65 -4.24 11.76 12.21
N GLN A 66 -4.22 10.50 11.73
CA GLN A 66 -5.43 9.70 11.53
C GLN A 66 -6.23 9.53 12.82
N SER A 67 -5.56 9.29 13.96
CA SER A 67 -6.22 9.06 15.24
C SER A 67 -7.05 10.25 15.72
N ARG A 68 -6.76 11.45 15.20
CA ARG A 68 -7.52 12.67 15.51
C ARG A 68 -8.66 12.93 14.52
N SER A 69 -8.66 12.27 13.37
CA SER A 69 -9.68 12.43 12.33
C SER A 69 -10.73 11.31 12.35
N THR A 70 -10.31 10.06 12.55
CA THR A 70 -11.22 8.90 12.51
C THR A 70 -10.72 7.81 13.45
N SER A 71 -11.63 7.14 14.15
CA SER A 71 -11.32 6.02 15.04
C SER A 71 -11.10 4.67 14.33
N HIS A 72 -11.42 4.58 13.04
CA HIS A 72 -11.20 3.36 12.25
C HIS A 72 -9.83 3.38 11.55
N GLU A 73 -9.00 2.37 11.80
CA GLU A 73 -7.66 2.26 11.23
C GLU A 73 -7.60 1.16 10.17
N TRP A 74 -7.30 1.55 8.92
CA TRP A 74 -6.81 0.63 7.89
C TRP A 74 -5.30 0.83 7.62
N ALA A 75 -4.58 1.39 8.59
CA ALA A 75 -3.15 1.64 8.50
C ALA A 75 -2.35 0.36 8.81
N PHE A 76 -2.22 -0.51 7.80
CA PHE A 76 -1.58 -1.81 7.96
C PHE A 76 -0.04 -1.71 7.94
N ARG A 77 0.61 -2.19 9.01
CA ARG A 77 2.03 -2.56 9.02
C ARG A 77 2.16 -3.92 8.33
N VAL A 78 3.06 -4.05 7.35
CA VAL A 78 3.36 -5.31 6.64
C VAL A 78 4.04 -6.29 7.60
N GLU A 79 3.26 -6.90 8.48
CA GLU A 79 3.65 -8.10 9.19
C GLU A 79 2.40 -8.90 9.57
N ARG A 80 2.07 -9.89 8.71
CA ARG A 80 1.27 -11.10 8.98
C ARG A 80 -0.22 -10.92 9.37
N HIS A 81 -1.14 -11.09 8.42
CA HIS A 81 -1.93 -12.34 8.19
C HIS A 81 -3.14 -12.13 7.26
N PHE A 82 -3.40 -13.17 6.47
CA PHE A 82 -4.65 -13.56 5.81
C PHE A 82 -5.03 -13.03 4.41
N PHE A 83 -5.13 -11.72 4.11
CA PHE A 83 -5.74 -11.29 2.81
C PHE A 83 -4.76 -10.83 1.71
N PHE A 84 -3.57 -10.34 2.07
CA PHE A 84 -2.70 -9.58 1.15
C PHE A 84 -1.34 -10.23 0.85
N ARG A 85 -1.30 -11.56 0.73
CA ARG A 85 -0.06 -12.34 0.51
C ARG A 85 0.61 -12.09 -0.87
N HIS A 86 -0.05 -11.37 -1.79
CA HIS A 86 0.37 -11.28 -3.19
C HIS A 86 0.69 -9.86 -3.71
N THR A 87 0.36 -8.79 -2.99
CA THR A 87 0.51 -7.41 -3.53
C THR A 87 1.76 -6.73 -3.00
N CYS A 88 2.14 -7.03 -1.77
CA CYS A 88 3.42 -6.63 -1.21
C CYS A 88 4.41 -7.80 -1.33
N SER A 89 4.79 -8.15 -2.56
CA SER A 89 5.92 -9.07 -2.81
C SER A 89 7.25 -8.38 -2.51
N PHE A 90 7.37 -7.79 -1.32
CA PHE A 90 8.65 -7.49 -0.72
C PHE A 90 9.05 -8.76 0.05
N ARG A 91 9.56 -9.74 -0.72
CA ARG A 91 10.32 -10.87 -0.18
C ARG A 91 11.66 -10.30 0.33
N ILE A 92 11.61 -9.61 1.47
CA ILE A 92 12.79 -9.40 2.30
C ILE A 92 13.17 -10.80 2.79
N ARG A 93 14.20 -11.38 2.17
CA ARG A 93 15.21 -12.06 2.98
C ARG A 93 15.99 -10.98 3.71
#